data_AF-A0A2N1QYW1-F1
#
_entry.id   AF-A0A2N1QYW1-F1
#
_cell.length_a   1.000
_cell.length_b   1.000
_cell.length_c   1.000
_cell.angle_alpha   90.00
_cell.angle_beta   90.00
_cell.angle_gamma   90.00
#
_symmetry.space_group_name_H-M   'P 1'
#
loop_
_entity.id
_entity.type
_entity.pdbx_description
1 polymer ?
#
loop_
_entity_poly.entity_id
_entity_poly.type
_entity_poly.pdbx_seq_one_letter_code
_entity_poly.pdbx_strand_id
1 'polypeptide(L)'
;MLKLKNAAFYLFILELLIAGVLLSCAQPSEIIVERKAIFIGISDYLYLPDPGPASGRDLRYPDDDAKDLANLLESQGWEVNRKLINPEYGDLAPGAVPARKATIRAEIMSWFQDLEKNGIAMIYFSGHGTEESGITYLVAADYSAGSTSAFISATELSTWIIESIPANVTQNVIVIADSCYSGGFVSARESSDVISQSYTPYGTNSSVSTLAALGQFGDLLAANAAEKGVLAPIVISAAGSAELSYEDYSSDSQYYLGYANGVFTEFLLEAAVNGDANGDNLITCTEAYTYAAKAIDDKWNRTSGSSTAFYPHISGGLRDLVLFTK
;
A
#
# COMPACT_ATOMS: atom_id res chain seq x y z
N MET A 1 -19.45 -65.21 -33.90
CA MET A 1 -20.15 -64.11 -33.20
C MET A 1 -19.38 -63.48 -32.03
N LEU A 2 -18.38 -64.13 -31.42
CA LEU A 2 -17.66 -63.58 -30.27
C LEU A 2 -16.57 -62.52 -30.63
N LYS A 3 -15.99 -62.56 -31.83
CA LYS A 3 -14.92 -61.63 -32.25
C LYS A 3 -15.40 -60.21 -32.59
N LEU A 4 -16.66 -60.02 -33.00
CA LEU A 4 -17.21 -58.72 -33.38
C LEU A 4 -17.58 -57.84 -32.17
N LYS A 5 -17.92 -58.43 -31.02
CA LYS A 5 -18.26 -57.69 -29.80
C LYS A 5 -17.05 -56.97 -29.18
N ASN A 6 -15.86 -57.55 -29.34
CA ASN A 6 -14.64 -56.96 -28.79
C ASN A 6 -14.19 -55.73 -29.61
N ALA A 7 -14.33 -55.76 -30.94
CA ALA A 7 -13.96 -54.63 -31.80
C ALA A 7 -14.80 -53.37 -31.52
N ALA A 8 -16.10 -53.52 -31.30
CA ALA A 8 -16.98 -52.42 -30.93
C ALA A 8 -16.65 -51.83 -29.55
N PHE A 9 -16.24 -52.67 -28.60
CA PHE A 9 -15.82 -52.23 -27.27
C PHE A 9 -14.51 -51.43 -27.30
N TYR A 10 -13.54 -51.87 -28.11
CA TYR A 10 -12.28 -51.12 -28.30
C TYR A 10 -12.48 -49.80 -29.05
N LEU A 11 -13.39 -49.75 -30.05
CA LEU A 11 -13.75 -48.49 -30.71
C LEU A 11 -14.37 -47.50 -29.71
N PHE A 12 -15.29 -47.97 -28.86
CA PHE A 12 -15.95 -47.14 -27.87
C PHE A 12 -14.97 -46.59 -26.82
N ILE A 13 -14.00 -47.40 -26.37
CA ILE A 13 -12.94 -46.94 -25.47
C ILE A 13 -12.02 -45.94 -26.17
N LEU A 14 -11.71 -46.13 -27.45
CA LEU A 14 -10.88 -45.21 -28.23
C LEU A 14 -11.58 -43.85 -28.43
N GLU A 15 -12.88 -43.86 -28.72
CA GLU A 15 -13.70 -42.63 -28.83
C GLU A 15 -13.77 -41.87 -27.50
N LEU A 16 -13.91 -42.57 -26.37
CA LEU A 16 -13.86 -41.98 -25.02
C LEU A 16 -12.49 -41.38 -24.68
N LEU A 17 -11.40 -42.04 -25.07
CA LEU A 17 -10.04 -41.53 -24.91
C LEU A 17 -9.80 -40.29 -25.78
N ILE A 18 -10.27 -40.28 -27.03
CA ILE A 18 -10.15 -39.13 -27.93
C ILE A 18 -10.99 -37.96 -27.43
N ALA A 19 -12.22 -38.19 -26.94
CA ALA A 19 -13.05 -37.16 -26.33
C ALA A 19 -12.42 -36.59 -25.04
N GLY A 20 -11.78 -37.42 -24.22
CA GLY A 20 -11.05 -36.99 -23.03
C GLY A 20 -9.80 -36.16 -23.34
N VAL A 21 -9.09 -36.46 -24.42
CA VAL A 21 -7.91 -35.69 -24.87
C VAL A 21 -8.31 -34.34 -25.48
N LEU A 22 -9.45 -34.27 -26.18
CA LEU A 22 -9.95 -33.01 -26.75
C LEU A 22 -10.53 -32.05 -25.70
N LEU A 23 -11.08 -32.57 -24.60
CA LEU A 23 -11.50 -31.74 -23.44
C LEU A 23 -10.32 -31.26 -22.58
N SER A 24 -9.14 -31.88 -22.71
CA SER A 24 -7.92 -31.51 -21.97
C SER A 24 -7.12 -30.37 -22.64
N CYS A 25 -7.53 -29.89 -23.81
CA CYS A 25 -6.85 -28.81 -24.55
C CYS A 25 -7.57 -27.46 -24.50
N ALA A 26 -8.65 -27.32 -23.72
CA ALA A 26 -9.12 -26.00 -23.35
C ALA A 26 -8.20 -25.48 -22.24
N GLN A 27 -7.08 -24.85 -22.60
CA GLN A 27 -6.37 -24.01 -21.65
C GLN A 27 -7.40 -23.01 -21.12
N PRO A 28 -7.65 -22.94 -19.79
CA PRO A 28 -8.40 -21.81 -19.26
C PRO A 28 -7.70 -20.56 -19.79
N SER A 29 -8.45 -19.68 -20.45
CA SER A 29 -7.98 -18.34 -20.73
C SER A 29 -7.35 -17.82 -19.45
N GLU A 30 -6.09 -17.41 -19.48
CA GLU A 30 -5.46 -16.76 -18.32
C GLU A 30 -6.45 -15.73 -17.81
N ILE A 31 -6.89 -15.90 -16.55
CA ILE A 31 -7.72 -14.90 -15.90
C ILE A 31 -6.75 -13.75 -15.66
N ILE A 32 -6.72 -12.80 -16.59
CA ILE A 32 -6.05 -11.52 -16.37
C ILE A 32 -6.88 -10.84 -15.29
N VAL A 33 -6.35 -10.84 -14.07
CA VAL A 33 -6.97 -10.15 -12.95
C VAL A 33 -6.69 -8.67 -13.15
N GLU A 34 -7.73 -7.86 -13.34
CA GLU A 34 -7.61 -6.39 -13.40
C GLU A 34 -6.93 -5.87 -12.11
N ARG A 35 -6.00 -4.94 -12.27
CA ARG A 35 -5.30 -4.30 -11.15
C ARG A 35 -5.37 -2.78 -11.32
N LYS A 36 -6.03 -2.10 -10.40
CA LYS A 36 -6.15 -0.63 -10.38
C LYS A 36 -5.46 -0.05 -9.16
N ALA A 37 -4.71 1.01 -9.37
CA ALA A 37 -4.01 1.74 -8.31
C ALA A 37 -4.31 3.24 -8.40
N ILE A 38 -4.46 3.89 -7.25
CA ILE A 38 -4.48 5.35 -7.13
C ILE A 38 -3.28 5.81 -6.31
N PHE A 39 -2.59 6.83 -6.82
CA PHE A 39 -1.37 7.38 -6.24
C PHE A 39 -1.63 8.81 -5.74
N ILE A 40 -1.33 9.02 -4.46
CA ILE A 40 -1.44 10.30 -3.77
C ILE A 40 -0.04 10.65 -3.26
N GLY A 41 0.62 11.61 -3.90
CA GLY A 41 1.96 12.06 -3.53
C GLY A 41 1.93 13.56 -3.27
N ILE A 42 2.18 13.98 -2.03
CA ILE A 42 2.00 15.38 -1.63
C ILE A 42 3.31 15.98 -1.15
N SER A 43 4.00 16.63 -2.07
CA SER A 43 5.20 17.40 -1.78
C SER A 43 4.84 18.85 -1.42
N ASP A 44 3.96 19.50 -2.20
CA ASP A 44 3.46 20.88 -1.96
C ASP A 44 2.12 20.93 -1.20
N TYR A 45 2.13 21.63 -0.06
CA TYR A 45 0.99 21.93 0.80
C TYR A 45 0.52 23.38 0.64
N LEU A 46 -0.65 23.54 0.02
CA LEU A 46 -1.19 24.78 -0.56
C LEU A 46 -1.19 26.04 0.34
N TYR A 47 -1.21 25.86 1.66
CA TYR A 47 -1.32 26.97 2.62
C TYR A 47 -0.16 27.00 3.62
N LEU A 48 0.87 26.17 3.42
CA LEU A 48 2.09 26.26 4.21
C LEU A 48 3.05 27.26 3.57
N PRO A 49 3.79 28.04 4.37
CA PRO A 49 4.80 28.93 3.84
C PRO A 49 6.02 28.14 3.38
N ASP A 50 6.59 28.50 2.23
CA ASP A 50 7.92 28.05 1.78
C ASP A 50 8.92 29.24 1.81
N PRO A 51 10.04 29.16 2.55
CA PRO A 51 10.42 28.11 3.50
C PRO A 51 9.67 28.22 4.85
N GLY A 52 9.12 27.09 5.29
CA GLY A 52 8.44 26.94 6.57
C GLY A 52 9.32 26.34 7.68
N PRO A 53 8.89 26.38 8.95
CA PRO A 53 9.57 25.63 10.01
C PRO A 53 9.57 24.12 9.71
N ALA A 54 10.59 23.40 10.17
CA ALA A 54 10.82 21.99 9.82
C ALA A 54 9.61 21.05 10.07
N SER A 55 8.69 21.41 10.96
CA SER A 55 7.49 20.64 11.31
C SER A 55 6.24 20.98 10.47
N GLY A 56 6.36 21.80 9.42
CA GLY A 56 5.22 22.25 8.60
C GLY A 56 5.67 22.93 7.32
N ARG A 57 6.69 22.37 6.67
CA ARG A 57 7.17 22.75 5.35
C ARG A 57 6.75 21.71 4.32
N ASP A 58 6.84 22.08 3.05
CA ASP A 58 6.73 21.15 1.94
C ASP A 58 7.76 20.02 2.05
N LEU A 59 7.37 18.86 1.54
CA LEU A 59 8.20 17.66 1.45
C LEU A 59 8.82 17.59 0.06
N ARG A 60 9.94 16.89 -0.07
CA ARG A 60 10.67 16.87 -1.34
C ARG A 60 10.26 15.75 -2.25
N TYR A 61 10.19 14.54 -1.70
CA TYR A 61 10.13 13.33 -2.51
C TYR A 61 8.76 12.63 -2.62
N PRO A 62 7.68 12.97 -1.87
CA PRO A 62 6.41 12.27 -2.01
C PRO A 62 5.80 12.22 -3.41
N ASP A 63 6.03 13.24 -4.24
CA ASP A 63 5.58 13.22 -5.62
C ASP A 63 6.44 12.31 -6.51
N ASP A 64 7.74 12.25 -6.27
CA ASP A 64 8.66 11.35 -6.97
C ASP A 64 8.42 9.88 -6.55
N ASP A 65 8.25 9.63 -5.26
CA ASP A 65 7.79 8.35 -4.70
C ASP A 65 6.54 7.81 -5.44
N ALA A 66 5.52 8.67 -5.54
CA ALA A 66 4.27 8.32 -6.18
C ALA A 66 4.44 8.11 -7.69
N LYS A 67 5.29 8.89 -8.37
CA LYS A 67 5.57 8.73 -9.80
C LYS A 67 6.32 7.43 -10.08
N ASP A 68 7.36 7.14 -9.31
CA ASP A 68 8.25 6.00 -9.55
C ASP A 68 7.55 4.67 -9.27
N LEU A 69 6.80 4.58 -8.17
CA LEU A 69 6.01 3.38 -7.91
C LEU A 69 4.86 3.21 -8.91
N ALA A 70 4.23 4.31 -9.36
CA ALA A 70 3.23 4.25 -10.42
C ALA A 70 3.83 3.80 -11.76
N ASN A 71 5.02 4.29 -12.12
CA ASN A 71 5.74 3.86 -13.33
C ASN A 71 6.05 2.36 -13.29
N LEU A 72 6.53 1.89 -12.15
CA LEU A 72 6.82 0.48 -11.93
C LEU A 72 5.56 -0.38 -12.08
N LEU A 73 4.48 -0.06 -11.38
CA LEU A 73 3.25 -0.85 -11.44
C LEU A 73 2.58 -0.78 -12.81
N GLU A 74 2.57 0.37 -13.46
CA GLU A 74 2.06 0.52 -14.83
C GLU A 74 2.85 -0.36 -15.82
N SER A 75 4.18 -0.43 -15.67
CA SER A 75 5.02 -1.33 -16.48
C SER A 75 4.71 -2.81 -16.28
N GLN A 76 4.07 -3.15 -15.16
CA GLN A 76 3.62 -4.50 -14.78
C GLN A 76 2.12 -4.72 -15.03
N GLY A 77 1.49 -3.85 -15.81
CA GLY A 77 0.10 -4.00 -16.27
C GLY A 77 -0.96 -3.51 -15.27
N TRP A 78 -0.59 -2.72 -14.28
CA TRP A 78 -1.57 -2.00 -13.46
C TRP A 78 -2.12 -0.79 -14.21
N GLU A 79 -3.41 -0.55 -14.06
CA GLU A 79 -4.03 0.73 -14.39
C GLU A 79 -3.80 1.72 -13.24
N VAL A 80 -3.18 2.88 -13.53
CA VAL A 80 -2.74 3.83 -12.50
C VAL A 80 -3.43 5.19 -12.63
N ASN A 81 -3.94 5.72 -11.52
CA ASN A 81 -4.43 7.09 -11.40
C ASN A 81 -3.40 7.97 -10.70
N ARG A 82 -2.88 8.95 -11.44
CA ARG A 82 -1.81 9.88 -11.03
C ARG A 82 -2.30 11.30 -10.78
N LYS A 83 -3.62 11.54 -10.74
CA LYS A 83 -4.19 12.90 -10.69
C LYS A 83 -3.89 13.64 -9.38
N LEU A 84 -3.54 12.93 -8.32
CA LEU A 84 -3.35 13.46 -6.96
C LEU A 84 -1.86 13.58 -6.59
N ILE A 85 -0.99 13.74 -7.58
CA ILE A 85 0.45 13.98 -7.40
C ILE A 85 0.70 15.48 -7.43
N ASN A 86 1.03 16.06 -6.27
CA ASN A 86 1.35 17.47 -6.06
C ASN A 86 2.87 17.65 -5.94
N PRO A 87 3.56 18.24 -6.94
CA PRO A 87 5.02 18.34 -6.95
C PRO A 87 5.59 19.37 -5.97
N GLU A 88 6.82 19.17 -5.44
CA GLU A 88 7.52 20.08 -4.49
C GLU A 88 7.61 21.50 -5.09
N TYR A 89 7.84 21.57 -6.40
CA TYR A 89 7.93 22.82 -7.14
C TYR A 89 7.39 22.65 -8.56
N GLY A 90 6.27 23.28 -8.88
CA GLY A 90 5.80 23.39 -10.27
C GLY A 90 4.30 23.32 -10.44
N ASP A 91 3.89 23.43 -11.70
CA ASP A 91 2.50 23.25 -12.08
C ASP A 91 2.13 21.76 -12.05
N LEU A 92 0.91 21.48 -11.60
CA LEU A 92 0.32 20.16 -11.72
C LEU A 92 0.37 19.67 -13.17
N ALA A 93 0.61 18.37 -13.35
CA ALA A 93 0.56 17.74 -14.66
C ALA A 93 -0.83 17.97 -15.32
N PRO A 94 -0.92 18.00 -16.66
CA PRO A 94 -2.21 18.15 -17.34
C PRO A 94 -3.24 17.12 -16.87
N GLY A 95 -4.39 17.59 -16.35
CA GLY A 95 -5.45 16.74 -15.82
C GLY A 95 -5.28 16.32 -14.36
N ALA A 96 -4.14 16.62 -13.73
CA ALA A 96 -3.97 16.50 -12.29
C ALA A 96 -4.69 17.64 -11.56
N VAL A 97 -5.02 17.38 -10.29
CA VAL A 97 -5.77 18.26 -9.41
C VAL A 97 -5.11 18.25 -8.03
N PRO A 98 -5.14 19.36 -7.27
CA PRO A 98 -4.52 19.35 -5.95
C PRO A 98 -5.16 18.27 -5.07
N ALA A 99 -4.32 17.49 -4.39
CA ALA A 99 -4.69 16.42 -3.46
C ALA A 99 -5.34 16.93 -2.15
N ARG A 100 -6.41 17.73 -2.29
CA ARG A 100 -7.25 18.17 -1.17
C ARG A 100 -8.03 16.99 -0.62
N LYS A 101 -8.36 17.01 0.67
CA LYS A 101 -9.12 15.92 1.32
C LYS A 101 -10.39 15.53 0.54
N ALA A 102 -11.16 16.53 0.09
CA ALA A 102 -12.37 16.29 -0.69
C ALA A 102 -12.08 15.67 -2.07
N THR A 103 -10.99 16.07 -2.73
CA THR A 103 -10.58 15.53 -4.03
C THR A 103 -10.07 14.10 -3.90
N ILE A 104 -9.27 13.80 -2.86
CA ILE A 104 -8.80 12.45 -2.53
C ILE A 104 -10.00 11.51 -2.38
N ARG A 105 -10.99 11.90 -1.57
CA ARG A 105 -12.23 11.13 -1.43
C ARG A 105 -12.92 10.92 -2.77
N ALA A 106 -13.13 12.00 -3.54
CA ALA A 106 -13.86 11.91 -4.81
C ALA A 106 -13.18 10.99 -5.82
N GLU A 107 -11.85 11.07 -5.95
CA GLU A 107 -11.10 10.22 -6.86
C GLU A 107 -11.11 8.75 -6.40
N ILE A 108 -10.94 8.45 -5.09
CA ILE A 108 -11.11 7.07 -4.57
C ILE A 108 -12.51 6.53 -4.91
N MET A 109 -13.56 7.32 -4.69
CA MET A 109 -14.94 6.93 -4.97
C MET A 109 -15.21 6.67 -6.46
N SER A 110 -14.55 7.42 -7.36
CA SER A 110 -14.78 7.30 -8.80
C SER A 110 -13.86 6.30 -9.49
N TRP A 111 -12.63 6.14 -9.02
CA TRP A 111 -11.59 5.36 -9.70
C TRP A 111 -11.84 3.86 -9.65
N PHE A 112 -12.42 3.37 -8.56
CA PHE A 112 -12.69 1.95 -8.38
C PHE A 112 -14.13 1.54 -8.73
N GLN A 113 -14.96 2.47 -9.22
CA GLN A 113 -16.38 2.23 -9.45
C GLN A 113 -16.67 1.14 -10.51
N ASP A 114 -15.73 0.94 -11.43
CA ASP A 114 -15.80 0.00 -12.56
C ASP A 114 -14.85 -1.18 -12.41
N LEU A 115 -14.25 -1.36 -11.22
CA LEU A 115 -13.38 -2.48 -10.92
C LEU A 115 -14.13 -3.81 -11.14
N GLU A 116 -13.52 -4.70 -11.90
CA GLU A 116 -14.03 -6.01 -12.23
C GLU A 116 -14.03 -6.93 -11.00
N LYS A 117 -14.91 -7.93 -11.06
CA LYS A 117 -15.04 -8.91 -9.98
C LYS A 117 -13.71 -9.65 -9.76
N ASN A 118 -13.28 -9.74 -8.50
CA ASN A 118 -11.99 -10.28 -8.06
C ASN A 118 -10.75 -9.46 -8.48
N GLY A 119 -10.92 -8.28 -9.07
CA GLY A 119 -9.82 -7.35 -9.36
C GLY A 119 -9.06 -6.92 -8.10
N ILE A 120 -7.89 -6.34 -8.26
CA ILE A 120 -7.05 -5.84 -7.17
C ILE A 120 -7.12 -4.31 -7.15
N ALA A 121 -7.43 -3.73 -6.00
CA ALA A 121 -7.42 -2.29 -5.78
C ALA A 121 -6.24 -1.91 -4.89
N MET A 122 -5.46 -0.90 -5.26
CA MET A 122 -4.39 -0.35 -4.43
C MET A 122 -4.55 1.14 -4.22
N ILE A 123 -4.35 1.59 -2.98
CA ILE A 123 -4.25 3.02 -2.63
C ILE A 123 -2.85 3.24 -2.06
N TYR A 124 -2.08 4.11 -2.71
CA TYR A 124 -0.77 4.54 -2.25
C TYR A 124 -0.81 6.01 -1.81
N PHE A 125 -0.28 6.28 -0.63
CA PHE A 125 -0.13 7.63 -0.07
C PHE A 125 1.33 7.86 0.33
N SER A 126 1.93 8.96 -0.15
CA SER A 126 3.17 9.54 0.39
C SER A 126 2.94 11.01 0.74
N GLY A 127 3.38 11.42 1.93
CA GLY A 127 3.24 12.78 2.42
C GLY A 127 3.29 12.91 3.94
N HIS A 128 2.89 14.06 4.47
CA HIS A 128 2.81 14.28 5.92
C HIS A 128 1.78 13.36 6.58
N GLY A 129 2.14 12.88 7.76
CA GLY A 129 1.25 12.28 8.73
C GLY A 129 1.39 12.97 10.08
N THR A 130 0.34 12.97 10.88
CA THR A 130 0.34 13.61 12.20
C THR A 130 -0.36 12.74 13.22
N GLU A 131 -0.07 13.00 14.49
CA GLU A 131 -0.75 12.41 15.64
C GLU A 131 -1.38 13.53 16.47
N GLU A 132 -2.67 13.42 16.75
CA GLU A 132 -3.36 14.28 17.72
C GLU A 132 -4.19 13.46 18.70
N SER A 133 -3.89 13.62 20.00
CA SER A 133 -4.62 13.00 21.12
C SER A 133 -4.72 11.47 21.06
N GLY A 134 -3.66 10.82 20.58
CA GLY A 134 -3.53 9.38 20.39
C GLY A 134 -4.14 8.86 19.09
N ILE A 135 -4.55 9.74 18.17
CA ILE A 135 -5.14 9.37 16.88
C ILE A 135 -4.21 9.83 15.77
N THR A 136 -3.95 8.93 14.82
CA THR A 136 -3.08 9.19 13.67
C THR A 136 -3.89 9.57 12.44
N TYR A 137 -3.29 10.44 11.61
CA TYR A 137 -3.94 10.99 10.42
C TYR A 137 -2.94 11.11 9.27
N LEU A 138 -3.43 10.88 8.05
CA LEU A 138 -2.77 11.36 6.83
C LEU A 138 -3.15 12.83 6.62
N VAL A 139 -2.24 13.63 6.07
CA VAL A 139 -2.47 15.08 5.90
C VAL A 139 -2.59 15.42 4.42
N ALA A 140 -3.77 15.90 4.01
CA ALA A 140 -4.04 16.32 2.64
C ALA A 140 -3.44 17.69 2.30
N ALA A 141 -3.32 18.01 1.01
CA ALA A 141 -2.62 19.19 0.51
C ALA A 141 -3.28 20.53 0.90
N ASP A 142 -4.57 20.52 1.26
CA ASP A 142 -5.29 21.70 1.75
C ASP A 142 -5.12 21.93 3.27
N TYR A 143 -4.09 21.33 3.87
CA TYR A 143 -3.73 21.59 5.26
C TYR A 143 -3.36 23.06 5.47
N SER A 144 -3.83 23.59 6.59
CA SER A 144 -3.50 24.92 7.08
C SER A 144 -3.17 24.84 8.57
N ALA A 145 -2.16 25.58 9.00
CA ALA A 145 -1.69 25.55 10.37
C ALA A 145 -2.83 25.85 11.36
N GLY A 146 -3.01 24.96 12.34
CA GLY A 146 -4.07 25.06 13.35
C GLY A 146 -5.44 24.57 12.92
N SER A 147 -5.57 23.95 11.73
CA SER A 147 -6.80 23.30 11.28
C SER A 147 -6.62 21.79 11.14
N THR A 148 -7.62 21.02 11.58
CA THR A 148 -7.69 19.56 11.37
C THR A 148 -8.52 19.18 10.15
N SER A 149 -9.02 20.16 9.38
CA SER A 149 -9.94 19.92 8.25
C SER A 149 -9.34 19.06 7.13
N ALA A 150 -8.02 19.10 6.97
CA ALA A 150 -7.29 18.32 5.96
C ALA A 150 -6.79 16.96 6.48
N PHE A 151 -7.04 16.64 7.75
CA PHE A 151 -6.64 15.36 8.34
C PHE A 151 -7.57 14.25 7.88
N ILE A 152 -7.01 13.14 7.45
CA ILE A 152 -7.73 11.95 7.04
C ILE A 152 -7.45 10.88 8.08
N SER A 153 -8.47 10.55 8.87
CA SER A 153 -8.37 9.47 9.84
C SER A 153 -8.41 8.11 9.16
N ALA A 154 -7.89 7.10 9.86
CA ALA A 154 -8.14 5.69 9.58
C ALA A 154 -9.62 5.42 9.26
N THR A 155 -10.53 5.82 10.15
CA THR A 155 -11.97 5.57 10.01
C THR A 155 -12.54 6.17 8.71
N GLU A 156 -12.12 7.38 8.36
CA GLU A 156 -12.57 8.02 7.11
C GLU A 156 -12.06 7.28 5.88
N LEU A 157 -10.77 6.96 5.82
CA LEU A 157 -10.19 6.22 4.70
C LEU A 157 -10.87 4.84 4.55
N SER A 158 -11.13 4.16 5.67
CA SER A 158 -11.79 2.85 5.69
C SER A 158 -13.20 2.96 5.12
N THR A 159 -13.93 4.00 5.54
CA THR A 159 -15.27 4.28 5.04
C THR A 159 -15.25 4.50 3.53
N TRP A 160 -14.32 5.30 3.01
CA TRP A 160 -14.20 5.55 1.56
C TRP A 160 -13.86 4.29 0.79
N ILE A 161 -12.98 3.43 1.31
CA ILE A 161 -12.65 2.13 0.71
C ILE A 161 -13.88 1.23 0.65
N ILE A 162 -14.61 1.07 1.77
CA ILE A 162 -15.80 0.21 1.82
C ILE A 162 -16.92 0.73 0.92
N GLU A 163 -17.08 2.05 0.82
CA GLU A 163 -18.06 2.69 -0.05
C GLU A 163 -17.70 2.57 -1.54
N SER A 164 -16.41 2.68 -1.89
CA SER A 164 -15.92 2.67 -3.27
C SER A 164 -15.66 1.27 -3.83
N ILE A 165 -15.29 0.32 -2.98
CA ILE A 165 -14.92 -1.05 -3.33
C ILE A 165 -15.83 -2.01 -2.55
N PRO A 166 -17.04 -2.28 -3.04
CA PRO A 166 -17.96 -3.19 -2.38
C PRO A 166 -17.38 -4.62 -2.31
N ALA A 167 -17.51 -5.28 -1.16
CA ALA A 167 -16.92 -6.59 -0.95
C ALA A 167 -17.48 -7.72 -1.85
N ASN A 168 -18.63 -7.51 -2.49
CA ASN A 168 -19.18 -8.41 -3.51
C ASN A 168 -18.50 -8.26 -4.88
N VAL A 169 -17.76 -7.17 -5.10
CA VAL A 169 -16.90 -6.94 -6.27
C VAL A 169 -15.54 -7.57 -6.03
N THR A 170 -14.81 -7.08 -5.04
CA THR A 170 -13.54 -7.66 -4.63
C THR A 170 -13.32 -7.50 -3.15
N GLN A 171 -12.45 -8.34 -2.62
CA GLN A 171 -11.88 -8.13 -1.31
C GLN A 171 -10.39 -7.81 -1.42
N ASN A 172 -9.77 -7.90 -2.60
CA ASN A 172 -8.32 -7.78 -2.79
C ASN A 172 -7.90 -6.31 -2.79
N VAL A 173 -7.81 -5.72 -1.61
CA VAL A 173 -7.46 -4.31 -1.41
C VAL A 173 -6.11 -4.20 -0.72
N ILE A 174 -5.23 -3.35 -1.27
CA ILE A 174 -3.91 -3.02 -0.72
C ILE A 174 -3.91 -1.52 -0.39
N VAL A 175 -3.40 -1.16 0.78
CA VAL A 175 -3.17 0.23 1.20
C VAL A 175 -1.71 0.36 1.61
N ILE A 176 -1.00 1.33 1.04
CA ILE A 176 0.39 1.62 1.39
C ILE A 176 0.46 3.09 1.83
N ALA A 177 0.97 3.34 3.04
CA ALA A 177 1.07 4.67 3.61
C ALA A 177 2.52 4.99 4.00
N ASP A 178 3.18 5.81 3.19
CA ASP A 178 4.47 6.44 3.49
C ASP A 178 4.27 7.79 4.15
N SER A 179 4.08 7.77 5.47
CA SER A 179 3.93 8.97 6.28
C SER A 179 4.42 8.72 7.71
N CYS A 180 4.76 9.79 8.41
CA CYS A 180 4.92 9.74 9.87
C CYS A 180 3.65 9.18 10.52
N TYR A 181 3.80 8.42 11.61
CA TYR A 181 2.70 7.83 12.40
C TYR A 181 1.79 6.85 11.62
N SER A 182 2.18 6.45 10.40
CA SER A 182 1.39 5.60 9.51
C SER A 182 1.05 4.24 10.11
N GLY A 183 1.80 3.76 11.11
CA GLY A 183 1.51 2.52 11.82
C GLY A 183 0.16 2.50 12.52
N GLY A 184 -0.50 3.65 12.74
CA GLY A 184 -1.85 3.68 13.31
C GLY A 184 -2.93 3.24 12.31
N PHE A 185 -2.56 3.05 11.05
CA PHE A 185 -3.38 2.44 10.01
C PHE A 185 -3.22 0.90 9.95
N VAL A 186 -2.31 0.30 10.73
CA VAL A 186 -2.12 -1.16 10.78
C VAL A 186 -2.78 -1.71 12.05
N SER A 187 -3.53 -2.83 12.00
CA SER A 187 -4.11 -3.44 13.21
C SER A 187 -3.05 -4.11 14.09
N ALA A 188 -3.12 -3.85 15.39
CA ALA A 188 -2.29 -4.49 16.42
C ALA A 188 -2.61 -5.98 16.65
N ARG A 189 -3.82 -6.43 16.27
CA ARG A 189 -4.28 -7.81 16.49
C ARG A 189 -4.00 -8.70 15.29
N GLU A 190 -3.76 -8.10 14.13
CA GLU A 190 -3.42 -8.81 12.90
C GLU A 190 -1.97 -8.59 12.46
N SER A 191 -1.16 -7.73 13.09
CA SER A 191 0.25 -7.56 12.71
C SER A 191 0.98 -8.91 12.63
N SER A 192 1.41 -9.31 11.44
CA SER A 192 2.21 -10.52 11.21
C SER A 192 3.70 -10.29 11.45
N ASP A 193 4.10 -9.05 11.74
CA ASP A 193 5.48 -8.66 12.03
C ASP A 193 5.86 -8.94 13.50
N VAL A 194 7.15 -9.18 13.73
CA VAL A 194 7.77 -9.50 15.03
C VAL A 194 7.98 -8.22 15.87
N ILE A 195 7.85 -7.03 15.28
CA ILE A 195 8.05 -5.74 15.94
C ILE A 195 6.72 -5.18 16.45
N SER A 196 6.68 -4.83 17.74
CA SER A 196 5.49 -4.23 18.36
C SER A 196 5.20 -2.84 17.77
N GLN A 197 3.93 -2.53 17.50
CA GLN A 197 3.50 -1.20 17.05
C GLN A 197 3.87 -0.03 17.98
N SER A 198 4.17 -0.33 19.25
CA SER A 198 4.62 0.63 20.25
C SER A 198 6.11 0.52 20.56
N TYR A 199 6.90 -0.15 19.72
CA TYR A 199 8.35 -0.23 19.91
C TYR A 199 8.93 1.19 19.80
N THR A 200 9.70 1.57 20.82
CA THR A 200 10.55 2.76 20.80
C THR A 200 11.93 2.33 21.30
N PRO A 201 13.04 2.69 20.64
CA PRO A 201 14.39 2.33 21.09
C PRO A 201 14.77 2.92 22.47
N TYR A 202 14.01 3.89 22.97
CA TYR A 202 14.25 4.56 24.25
C TYR A 202 13.19 4.16 25.27
N GLY A 203 13.57 3.24 26.16
CA GLY A 203 12.83 2.96 27.38
C GLY A 203 12.75 4.19 28.28
N THR A 204 11.68 4.97 28.14
CA THR A 204 11.20 5.90 29.17
C THR A 204 9.71 5.68 29.34
N ASN A 205 9.30 5.52 30.60
CA ASN A 205 7.92 5.36 31.04
C ASN A 205 7.08 6.59 30.67
N SER A 206 6.71 6.72 29.39
CA SER A 206 5.48 7.39 29.04
C SER A 206 4.40 6.37 29.29
N SER A 207 3.65 6.57 30.36
CA SER A 207 2.32 6.03 30.52
C SER A 207 1.44 6.51 29.37
N VAL A 208 1.70 5.99 28.16
CA VAL A 208 0.78 6.03 27.04
C VAL A 208 -0.29 5.04 27.44
N SER A 209 -1.45 5.56 27.83
CA SER A 209 -2.64 4.77 28.12
C SER A 209 -2.80 3.71 27.04
N THR A 210 -2.42 2.51 27.44
CA THR A 210 -2.57 1.25 26.72
C THR A 210 -3.97 1.17 26.10
N LEU A 211 -3.99 0.81 24.82
CA LEU A 211 -5.03 -0.02 24.18
C LEU A 211 -6.31 0.60 23.60
N ALA A 212 -6.58 1.91 23.62
CA ALA A 212 -7.90 2.40 23.17
C ALA A 212 -8.00 3.00 21.74
N ALA A 213 -6.90 3.38 21.09
CA ALA A 213 -6.97 4.11 19.80
C ALA A 213 -6.04 3.60 18.69
N LEU A 214 -5.05 2.75 19.00
CA LEU A 214 -3.95 2.43 18.08
C LEU A 214 -4.25 1.29 17.08
N GLY A 215 -5.37 0.58 17.24
CA GLY A 215 -5.79 -0.50 16.33
C GLY A 215 -6.94 -0.14 15.39
N GLN A 216 -7.38 1.12 15.36
CA GLN A 216 -8.71 1.44 14.83
C GLN A 216 -8.88 1.11 13.35
N PHE A 217 -7.90 1.30 12.45
CA PHE A 217 -8.14 1.01 11.03
C PHE A 217 -8.40 -0.47 10.75
N GLY A 218 -7.42 -1.32 11.07
CA GLY A 218 -7.51 -2.75 10.80
C GLY A 218 -8.50 -3.45 11.73
N ASP A 219 -8.71 -3.01 12.98
CA ASP A 219 -9.75 -3.57 13.84
C ASP A 219 -11.15 -3.12 13.42
N LEU A 220 -11.34 -1.89 12.92
CA LEU A 220 -12.62 -1.45 12.35
C LEU A 220 -12.88 -2.16 11.02
N LEU A 221 -11.87 -2.35 10.18
CA LEU A 221 -12.00 -3.13 8.96
C LEU A 221 -12.28 -4.59 9.29
N ALA A 222 -11.50 -5.23 10.18
CA ALA A 222 -11.72 -6.60 10.61
C ALA A 222 -13.06 -6.80 11.34
N ALA A 223 -13.54 -5.82 12.11
CA ALA A 223 -14.86 -5.87 12.74
C ALA A 223 -15.99 -5.72 11.72
N ASN A 224 -15.90 -4.74 10.81
CA ASN A 224 -16.84 -4.60 9.69
C ASN A 224 -16.80 -5.82 8.78
N ALA A 225 -15.62 -6.41 8.63
CA ALA A 225 -15.36 -7.57 7.81
C ALA A 225 -15.91 -8.84 8.46
N ALA A 226 -15.74 -9.02 9.76
CA ALA A 226 -16.35 -10.10 10.53
C ALA A 226 -17.88 -9.98 10.58
N GLU A 227 -18.43 -8.78 10.74
CA GLU A 227 -19.88 -8.54 10.74
C GLU A 227 -20.52 -8.83 9.36
N LYS A 228 -19.79 -8.55 8.27
CA LYS A 228 -20.26 -8.74 6.88
C LYS A 228 -19.73 -10.01 6.21
N GLY A 229 -18.87 -10.79 6.86
CA GLY A 229 -18.22 -11.98 6.32
C GLY A 229 -17.23 -11.70 5.18
N VAL A 230 -16.52 -10.57 5.22
CA VAL A 230 -15.55 -10.13 4.19
C VAL A 230 -14.12 -10.15 4.76
N LEU A 231 -13.09 -9.94 3.95
CA LEU A 231 -11.69 -9.89 4.36
C LEU A 231 -11.20 -8.45 4.46
N ALA A 232 -10.33 -8.17 5.45
CA ALA A 232 -9.69 -6.88 5.58
C ALA A 232 -8.66 -6.59 4.44
N PRO A 233 -8.44 -5.32 4.08
CA PRO A 233 -7.33 -4.90 3.23
C PRO A 233 -5.97 -5.28 3.81
N ILE A 234 -4.97 -5.49 2.95
CA ILE A 234 -3.57 -5.54 3.35
C ILE A 234 -3.07 -4.10 3.46
N VAL A 235 -2.56 -3.71 4.63
CA VAL A 235 -2.03 -2.38 4.90
C VAL A 235 -0.54 -2.45 5.18
N ILE A 236 0.25 -1.65 4.47
CA ILE A 236 1.69 -1.49 4.70
C ILE A 236 1.92 -0.04 5.12
N SER A 237 2.62 0.17 6.24
CA SER A 237 2.99 1.49 6.74
C SER A 237 4.50 1.66 6.73
N ALA A 238 4.98 2.86 6.40
CA ALA A 238 6.41 3.15 6.42
C ALA A 238 7.00 3.20 7.84
N ALA A 239 6.21 3.58 8.84
CA ALA A 239 6.66 3.77 10.21
C ALA A 239 5.62 3.24 11.22
N GLY A 240 6.01 3.14 12.50
CA GLY A 240 5.13 2.79 13.62
C GLY A 240 4.18 3.88 14.13
N SER A 241 3.37 3.46 15.12
CA SER A 241 2.45 4.24 15.98
C SER A 241 2.82 5.69 16.24
N ALA A 242 4.04 5.79 16.73
CA ALA A 242 4.63 6.93 17.38
C ALA A 242 5.98 7.26 16.74
N GLU A 243 6.19 6.80 15.50
CA GLU A 243 7.45 6.92 14.78
C GLU A 243 7.31 7.90 13.60
N LEU A 244 8.40 8.61 13.32
CA LEU A 244 8.52 9.41 12.11
C LEU A 244 8.90 8.50 10.93
N SER A 245 8.45 8.86 9.72
CA SER A 245 9.02 8.36 8.46
C SER A 245 9.97 9.42 7.91
N TYR A 246 10.93 9.01 7.09
CA TYR A 246 12.00 9.89 6.58
C TYR A 246 12.12 9.80 5.07
N GLU A 247 12.47 10.93 4.48
CA GLU A 247 12.87 11.04 3.08
C GLU A 247 14.38 11.27 2.96
N ASP A 248 14.95 11.02 1.78
CA ASP A 248 16.37 11.30 1.54
C ASP A 248 16.68 12.80 1.77
N TYR A 249 17.94 13.13 1.93
CA TYR A 249 18.37 14.52 2.02
C TYR A 249 18.26 15.22 0.66
N SER A 250 18.38 16.55 0.64
CA SER A 250 18.51 17.29 -0.62
C SER A 250 19.72 16.82 -1.40
N SER A 251 19.66 16.85 -2.73
CA SER A 251 20.79 16.43 -3.59
C SER A 251 22.05 17.29 -3.43
N ASP A 252 21.94 18.49 -2.84
CA ASP A 252 23.06 19.35 -2.48
C ASP A 252 23.60 19.11 -1.05
N SER A 253 22.93 18.26 -0.26
CA SER A 253 23.36 17.89 1.09
C SER A 253 24.51 16.87 1.03
N GLN A 254 25.51 17.05 1.90
CA GLN A 254 26.56 16.04 2.12
C GLN A 254 26.03 14.71 2.69
N TYR A 255 24.79 14.69 3.16
CA TYR A 255 24.13 13.50 3.69
C TYR A 255 23.23 12.80 2.66
N TYR A 256 23.13 13.32 1.43
CA TYR A 256 22.35 12.72 0.36
C TYR A 256 22.76 11.28 0.12
N LEU A 257 21.80 10.36 0.23
CA LEU A 257 22.02 8.93 0.11
C LEU A 257 21.90 8.44 -1.34
N GLY A 258 21.35 9.28 -2.23
CA GLY A 258 21.26 8.98 -3.65
C GLY A 258 19.98 8.24 -4.04
N TYR A 259 19.00 8.15 -3.14
CA TYR A 259 17.72 7.47 -3.37
C TYR A 259 16.80 8.34 -4.24
N ALA A 260 16.82 9.66 -4.02
CA ALA A 260 15.86 10.59 -4.64
C ALA A 260 14.38 10.22 -4.36
N ASN A 261 14.12 9.58 -3.22
CA ASN A 261 12.83 9.07 -2.79
C ASN A 261 12.72 9.17 -1.25
N GLY A 262 11.51 8.97 -0.73
CA GLY A 262 11.22 8.52 0.63
C GLY A 262 12.00 7.25 0.96
N VAL A 263 12.58 7.14 2.17
CA VAL A 263 13.45 6.00 2.52
C VAL A 263 12.70 4.68 2.47
N PHE A 264 11.43 4.66 2.88
CA PHE A 264 10.59 3.47 2.77
C PHE A 264 10.27 3.14 1.31
N THR A 265 9.81 4.12 0.54
CA THR A 265 9.43 3.92 -0.86
C THR A 265 10.61 3.49 -1.73
N GLU A 266 11.81 4.03 -1.52
CA GLU A 266 13.04 3.56 -2.18
C GLU A 266 13.23 2.05 -2.03
N PHE A 267 13.17 1.54 -0.79
CA PHE A 267 13.39 0.13 -0.54
C PHE A 267 12.21 -0.75 -0.95
N LEU A 268 11.00 -0.19 -1.01
CA LEU A 268 9.85 -0.85 -1.62
C LEU A 268 10.04 -1.01 -3.14
N LEU A 269 10.59 0.00 -3.82
CA LEU A 269 10.95 -0.07 -5.25
C LEU A 269 12.07 -1.10 -5.49
N GLU A 270 13.12 -1.09 -4.67
CA GLU A 270 14.19 -2.11 -4.74
C GLU A 270 13.64 -3.55 -4.57
N ALA A 271 12.57 -3.71 -3.78
CA ALA A 271 11.94 -5.01 -3.55
C ALA A 271 11.34 -5.61 -4.83
N ALA A 272 10.96 -4.80 -5.82
CA ALA A 272 10.45 -5.30 -7.10
C ALA A 272 11.47 -6.12 -7.89
N VAL A 273 12.76 -5.98 -7.58
CA VAL A 273 13.85 -6.75 -8.19
C VAL A 273 14.40 -7.81 -7.23
N ASN A 274 14.51 -7.46 -5.94
CA ASN A 274 15.26 -8.21 -4.95
C ASN A 274 14.41 -8.89 -3.87
N GLY A 275 13.10 -8.63 -3.85
CA GLY A 275 12.16 -9.09 -2.82
C GLY A 275 11.62 -10.49 -3.05
N ASP A 276 11.87 -11.11 -4.21
CA ASP A 276 11.42 -12.48 -4.53
C ASP A 276 12.18 -13.52 -3.68
N ALA A 277 11.67 -13.77 -2.47
CA ALA A 277 12.32 -14.61 -1.47
C ALA A 277 12.19 -16.10 -1.80
N ASN A 278 11.11 -16.47 -2.49
CA ASN A 278 10.79 -17.87 -2.78
C ASN A 278 11.21 -18.31 -4.21
N GLY A 279 11.48 -17.36 -5.12
CA GLY A 279 12.00 -17.60 -6.47
C GLY A 279 10.93 -17.92 -7.52
N ASP A 280 9.66 -17.57 -7.28
CA ASP A 280 8.56 -17.83 -8.22
C ASP A 280 8.30 -16.70 -9.22
N ASN A 281 9.12 -15.64 -9.19
CA ASN A 281 9.00 -14.41 -9.99
C ASN A 281 7.75 -13.57 -9.68
N LEU A 282 7.04 -13.88 -8.61
CA LEU A 282 5.97 -13.08 -8.05
C LEU A 282 6.45 -12.55 -6.71
N ILE A 283 6.27 -11.25 -6.47
CA ILE A 283 6.66 -10.64 -5.21
C ILE A 283 5.41 -10.21 -4.50
N THR A 284 5.09 -10.90 -3.40
CA THR A 284 3.90 -10.60 -2.61
C THR A 284 4.06 -9.34 -1.76
N CYS A 285 2.96 -8.84 -1.19
CA CYS A 285 3.00 -7.75 -0.22
C CYS A 285 3.92 -8.09 0.96
N THR A 286 3.86 -9.32 1.48
CA THR A 286 4.75 -9.75 2.58
C THR A 286 6.21 -9.78 2.16
N GLU A 287 6.51 -10.27 0.95
CA GLU A 287 7.88 -10.31 0.42
C GLU A 287 8.45 -8.91 0.19
N ALA A 288 7.67 -8.04 -0.45
CA ALA A 288 8.03 -6.65 -0.67
C ALA A 288 8.28 -5.91 0.66
N TYR A 289 7.35 -6.06 1.60
CA TYR A 289 7.48 -5.53 2.96
C TYR A 289 8.73 -6.07 3.67
N THR A 290 8.96 -7.39 3.64
CA THR A 290 10.07 -8.03 4.33
C THR A 290 11.41 -7.52 3.81
N TYR A 291 11.51 -7.35 2.48
CA TYR A 291 12.68 -6.76 1.87
C TYR A 291 12.89 -5.32 2.33
N ALA A 292 11.85 -4.48 2.23
CA ALA A 292 11.93 -3.06 2.60
C ALA A 292 12.31 -2.89 4.08
N ALA A 293 11.65 -3.61 4.99
CA ALA A 293 11.94 -3.58 6.42
C ALA A 293 13.40 -3.96 6.71
N LYS A 294 13.90 -5.00 6.06
CA LYS A 294 15.30 -5.43 6.19
C LYS A 294 16.27 -4.39 5.66
N ALA A 295 15.98 -3.80 4.50
CA ALA A 295 16.83 -2.79 3.88
C ALA A 295 16.87 -1.50 4.72
N ILE A 296 15.75 -1.07 5.30
CA ILE A 296 15.71 0.07 6.25
C ILE A 296 16.61 -0.22 7.45
N ASP A 297 16.51 -1.41 8.06
CA ASP A 297 17.32 -1.75 9.22
C ASP A 297 18.83 -1.78 8.88
N ASP A 298 19.17 -2.44 7.77
CA ASP A 298 20.57 -2.64 7.35
C ASP A 298 21.25 -1.37 6.83
N LYS A 299 20.52 -0.52 6.07
CA LYS A 299 21.07 0.63 5.35
C LYS A 299 20.77 1.95 6.05
N TRP A 300 19.53 2.20 6.46
CA TRP A 300 19.14 3.47 7.09
C TRP A 300 19.40 3.46 8.60
N ASN A 301 18.74 2.60 9.38
CA ASN A 301 18.81 2.60 10.85
C ASN A 301 20.25 2.43 11.34
N ARG A 302 21.04 1.61 10.64
CA ARG A 302 22.45 1.40 10.93
C ARG A 302 23.35 2.62 10.66
N THR A 303 23.00 3.45 9.67
CA THR A 303 23.84 4.57 9.21
C THR A 303 23.43 5.89 9.87
N SER A 304 22.13 6.14 9.99
CA SER A 304 21.56 7.38 10.51
C SER A 304 21.55 7.43 12.05
N GLY A 305 21.69 6.27 12.71
CA GLY A 305 21.76 6.15 14.16
C GLY A 305 20.38 6.02 14.84
N SER A 306 20.37 5.69 16.13
CA SER A 306 19.16 5.31 16.87
C SER A 306 18.11 6.43 17.03
N SER A 307 18.47 7.69 16.81
CA SER A 307 17.56 8.84 16.94
C SER A 307 16.64 9.03 15.74
N THR A 308 16.97 8.46 14.58
CA THR A 308 16.17 8.52 13.35
C THR A 308 15.79 7.14 12.84
N ALA A 309 15.94 6.12 13.69
CA ALA A 309 15.52 4.78 13.37
C ALA A 309 13.99 4.71 13.33
N PHE A 310 13.47 3.94 12.38
CA PHE A 310 12.03 3.70 12.21
C PHE A 310 11.80 2.30 11.64
N TYR A 311 10.60 1.78 11.84
CA TYR A 311 10.26 0.41 11.47
C TYR A 311 8.92 0.37 10.73
N PRO A 312 8.89 -0.09 9.46
CA PRO A 312 7.64 -0.26 8.74
C PRO A 312 6.84 -1.42 9.33
N HIS A 313 5.53 -1.41 9.10
CA HIS A 313 4.65 -2.50 9.51
C HIS A 313 3.75 -2.97 8.37
N ILE A 314 3.27 -4.21 8.50
CA ILE A 314 2.26 -4.78 7.62
C ILE A 314 1.13 -5.39 8.47
N SER A 315 -0.12 -5.23 8.02
CA SER A 315 -1.24 -5.97 8.58
C SER A 315 -1.15 -7.43 8.11
N GLY A 316 -1.25 -8.37 9.03
CA GLY A 316 -1.42 -9.78 8.67
C GLY A 316 -2.84 -10.08 8.21
N GLY A 317 -3.05 -11.31 7.74
CA GLY A 317 -4.31 -11.76 7.21
C GLY A 317 -4.22 -13.19 6.69
N LEU A 318 -5.36 -13.74 6.25
CA LEU A 318 -5.46 -15.11 5.72
C LEU A 318 -4.96 -15.26 4.26
N ARG A 319 -4.48 -14.18 3.66
CA ARG A 319 -4.03 -14.13 2.27
C ARG A 319 -2.86 -13.18 2.13
N ASP A 320 -2.12 -13.37 1.05
CA ASP A 320 -1.08 -12.47 0.58
C ASP A 320 -1.35 -12.15 -0.89
N LEU A 321 -1.14 -10.91 -1.30
CA LEU A 321 -1.42 -10.44 -2.66
C LEU A 321 -0.12 -10.17 -3.39
N VAL A 322 -0.07 -10.51 -4.68
CA VAL A 322 1.08 -10.18 -5.53
C VAL A 322 1.10 -8.68 -5.77
N LEU A 323 2.18 -8.03 -5.33
CA LEU A 323 2.41 -6.61 -5.54
C LEU A 323 3.23 -6.39 -6.82
N PHE A 324 4.33 -7.12 -6.98
CA PHE A 324 5.21 -7.02 -8.16
C PHE A 324 5.36 -8.32 -8.93
N THR A 325 5.70 -8.19 -10.21
CA THR A 325 6.11 -9.30 -11.09
C THR A 325 7.49 -9.02 -11.66
N LYS A 326 8.35 -10.04 -11.69
CA LYS A 326 9.74 -9.95 -12.15
C LYS A 326 9.92 -10.33 -13.63
#